data_AF-A0A836HT11-F1
#
_entry.id   AF-A0A836HT11-F1
#
_cell.length_a   1.000
_cell.length_b   1.000
_cell.length_c   1.000
_cell.angle_alpha   90.00
_cell.angle_beta   90.00
_cell.angle_gamma   90.00
#
_symmetry.space_group_name_H-M   'P 1'
#
loop_
_entity.id
_entity.type
_entity.pdbx_description
1 polymer ?
#
loop_
_entity_poly.entity_id
_entity_poly.type
_entity_poly.pdbx_seq_one_letter_code
_entity_poly.pdbx_strand_id
1 'polypeptide(L)'
;MADAQLKAVLKGVTAERGATVTCRDPSALEMLLRIGNSDANRGSISAIFQSTSAASSATAQMLFINEKYAKSVEEEVQLWLDPFKISAVAATAGSERKRTRADSDSDLESESDSDA
;
A
#
# COMPACT_ATOMS: atom_id res chain seq x y z
N MET A 1 41.55 21.81 -11.88
CA MET A 1 42.08 21.85 -10.49
C MET A 1 40.97 21.78 -9.44
N ALA A 2 39.80 22.40 -9.64
CA ALA A 2 38.71 22.41 -8.65
C ALA A 2 38.13 21.01 -8.31
N ASP A 3 37.94 20.13 -9.29
CA ASP A 3 37.33 18.81 -9.06
C ASP A 3 38.17 17.89 -8.16
N ALA A 4 39.50 17.99 -8.22
CA ALA A 4 40.41 17.21 -7.40
C ALA A 4 40.35 17.63 -5.92
N GLN A 5 40.21 18.93 -5.66
CA GLN A 5 39.97 19.45 -4.31
C GLN A 5 38.58 19.06 -3.80
N LEU A 6 37.55 19.14 -4.64
CA LEU A 6 36.18 18.77 -4.24
C LEU A 6 36.09 17.29 -3.86
N LYS A 7 36.71 16.41 -4.64
CA LYS A 7 36.79 14.96 -4.37
C LYS A 7 37.47 14.65 -3.03
N ALA A 8 38.47 15.43 -2.62
CA ALA A 8 39.16 15.24 -1.36
C ALA A 8 38.30 15.62 -0.14
N VAL A 9 37.32 16.52 -0.32
CA VAL A 9 36.42 16.99 0.74
C VAL A 9 35.19 16.08 0.90
N LEU A 10 34.72 15.43 -0.16
CA LEU A 10 33.54 14.54 -0.15
C LEU A 10 33.80 13.13 0.41
N LYS A 11 34.75 12.96 1.34
CA LYS A 11 35.01 11.66 1.98
C LYS A 11 33.79 11.22 2.79
N GLY A 12 33.28 10.02 2.48
CA GLY A 12 32.10 9.44 3.14
C GLY A 12 30.76 9.76 2.46
N VAL A 13 30.77 10.48 1.34
CA VAL A 13 29.56 10.75 0.55
C VAL A 13 29.29 9.57 -0.39
N THR A 14 28.09 9.00 -0.29
CA THR A 14 27.60 7.95 -1.21
C THR A 14 26.49 8.52 -2.08
N ALA A 15 26.64 8.39 -3.39
CA ALA A 15 25.56 8.68 -4.33
C ALA A 15 24.76 7.40 -4.58
N GLU A 16 23.44 7.49 -4.41
CA GLU A 16 22.52 6.38 -4.65
C GLU A 16 21.65 6.71 -5.86
N ARG A 17 21.43 5.71 -6.72
CA ARG A 17 20.46 5.82 -7.82
C ARG A 17 19.11 5.32 -7.38
N GLY A 18 18.07 5.95 -7.88
CA GLY A 18 16.70 5.64 -7.49
C GLY A 18 15.67 6.53 -8.15
N ALA A 19 14.43 6.33 -7.73
CA ALA A 19 13.28 7.08 -8.18
C ALA A 19 12.81 8.04 -7.09
N THR A 20 12.40 9.23 -7.50
CA THR A 20 11.74 10.19 -6.62
C THR A 20 10.23 10.09 -6.85
N VAL A 21 9.48 9.75 -5.82
CA VAL A 21 8.02 9.54 -5.88
C VAL A 21 7.33 10.63 -5.10
N THR A 22 6.38 11.33 -5.74
CA THR A 22 5.60 12.39 -5.08
C THR A 22 4.20 11.86 -4.78
N CYS A 23 3.80 11.90 -3.51
CA CYS A 23 2.46 11.55 -3.08
C CYS A 23 1.60 12.81 -3.01
N ARG A 24 0.46 12.81 -3.72
CA ARG A 24 -0.50 13.92 -3.70
C ARG A 24 -1.44 13.83 -2.50
N ASP A 25 -1.84 12.61 -2.16
CA ASP A 25 -2.75 12.32 -1.06
C ASP A 25 -2.04 11.54 0.07
N PRO A 26 -2.53 11.64 1.32
CA PRO A 26 -1.95 10.91 2.45
C PRO A 26 -2.07 9.39 2.32
N SER A 27 -3.09 8.88 1.63
CA SER A 27 -3.31 7.43 1.51
C SER A 27 -2.26 6.75 0.63
N ALA A 28 -1.83 7.38 -0.46
CA ALA A 28 -0.73 6.91 -1.30
C ALA A 28 0.60 6.85 -0.54
N LEU A 29 0.85 7.84 0.33
CA LEU A 29 2.01 7.84 1.22
C LEU A 29 1.97 6.66 2.19
N GLU A 30 0.85 6.47 2.90
CA GLU A 30 0.71 5.37 3.85
C GLU A 30 0.87 4.00 3.18
N MET A 31 0.32 3.84 1.97
CA MET A 31 0.51 2.66 1.14
C MET A 31 2.01 2.41 0.89
N LEU A 32 2.74 3.41 0.39
CA LEU A 32 4.17 3.27 0.11
C LEU A 32 4.99 2.99 1.38
N LEU A 33 4.66 3.61 2.51
CA LEU A 33 5.30 3.31 3.79
C LEU A 33 5.05 1.87 4.24
N ARG A 34 3.84 1.33 3.98
CA ARG A 34 3.53 -0.08 4.30
C ARG A 34 4.30 -1.03 3.39
N ILE A 35 4.38 -0.73 2.09
CA ILE A 35 5.21 -1.48 1.14
C ILE A 35 6.68 -1.45 1.56
N GLY A 36 7.22 -0.26 1.89
CA GLY A 36 8.63 -0.12 2.28
C GLY A 36 9.02 -0.75 3.62
N ASN A 37 8.02 -1.05 4.47
CA ASN A 37 8.19 -1.81 5.71
C ASN A 37 7.92 -3.31 5.56
N SER A 38 7.53 -3.79 4.37
CA SER A 38 7.38 -5.23 4.12
C SER A 38 8.75 -5.91 4.16
N ASP A 39 8.78 -7.21 4.51
CA ASP A 39 10.04 -7.96 4.57
C ASP A 39 10.76 -8.01 3.21
N ALA A 40 9.99 -8.03 2.11
CA ALA A 40 10.53 -8.07 0.75
C ALA A 40 11.14 -6.72 0.31
N ASN A 41 10.58 -5.61 0.79
CA ASN A 41 10.95 -4.26 0.38
C ASN A 41 11.60 -3.43 1.49
N ARG A 42 12.08 -4.08 2.55
CA ARG A 42 12.71 -3.42 3.69
C ARG A 42 13.94 -2.62 3.26
N GLY A 43 13.92 -1.31 3.55
CA GLY A 43 14.98 -0.39 3.15
C GLY A 43 14.88 0.09 1.71
N SER A 44 13.71 -0.08 1.06
CA SER A 44 13.43 0.49 -0.25
C SER A 44 13.32 2.00 -0.25
N ILE A 45 12.76 2.58 0.81
CA ILE A 45 12.65 4.02 1.01
C ILE A 45 13.92 4.52 1.72
N SER A 46 14.80 5.20 0.98
CA SER A 46 16.07 5.70 1.53
C SER A 46 15.93 7.10 2.15
N ALA A 47 14.94 7.89 1.71
CA ALA A 47 14.66 9.21 2.25
C ALA A 47 13.19 9.61 2.08
N ILE A 48 12.70 10.46 2.99
CA ILE A 48 11.40 11.12 2.90
C ILE A 48 11.65 12.62 2.99
N PHE A 49 11.16 13.36 2.00
CA PHE A 49 11.25 14.80 1.92
C PHE A 49 9.88 15.42 2.17
N GLN A 50 9.86 16.45 3.00
CA GLN A 50 8.70 17.30 3.20
C GLN A 50 8.85 18.51 2.29
N SER A 51 7.93 18.70 1.33
CA SER A 51 7.89 19.92 0.53
C SER A 51 7.27 21.03 1.38
N THR A 52 8.09 21.96 1.87
CA THR A 52 7.67 23.16 2.60
C THR A 52 7.43 24.36 1.67
N SER A 53 7.08 24.11 0.40
CA SER A 53 6.80 25.19 -0.54
C SER A 53 5.50 25.92 -0.14
N ALA A 54 5.63 27.21 0.19
CA ALA A 54 4.52 28.10 0.55
C ALA A 54 3.45 28.27 -0.56
N ALA A 55 3.70 27.76 -1.77
CA ALA A 55 2.82 27.90 -2.92
C ALA A 55 1.83 26.73 -3.11
N SER A 56 2.02 25.59 -2.42
CA SER A 56 1.08 24.45 -2.50
C SER A 56 0.42 24.20 -1.15
N SER A 57 -0.87 24.50 -1.06
CA SER A 57 -1.72 24.27 0.13
C SER A 57 -1.81 22.79 0.56
N ALA A 58 -1.27 21.85 -0.23
CA ALA A 58 -1.12 20.46 0.15
C ALA A 58 0.36 20.17 0.41
N THR A 59 0.68 19.69 1.60
CA THR A 59 2.00 19.17 1.98
C THR A 59 2.30 17.91 1.16
N ALA A 60 2.68 18.08 -0.10
CA ALA A 60 3.08 16.97 -0.96
C ALA A 60 4.32 16.32 -0.33
N GLN A 61 4.18 15.06 0.11
CA GLN A 61 5.29 14.29 0.64
C GLN A 61 5.96 13.54 -0.49
N MET A 62 7.29 13.56 -0.49
CA MET A 62 8.11 12.97 -1.54
C MET A 62 9.02 11.92 -0.93
N LEU A 63 9.19 10.79 -1.60
CA LEU A 63 10.01 9.67 -1.14
C LEU A 63 11.08 9.37 -2.18
N PHE A 64 12.26 8.99 -1.70
CA PHE A 64 13.30 8.41 -2.55
C PHE A 64 13.31 6.90 -2.41
N ILE A 65 13.18 6.20 -3.53
CA ILE A 65 13.16 4.74 -3.60
C ILE A 65 14.42 4.27 -4.30
N ASN A 66 15.20 3.41 -3.63
CA ASN A 66 16.43 2.86 -4.20
C ASN A 66 16.12 2.08 -5.49
N GLU A 67 16.94 2.27 -6.52
CA GLU A 67 16.80 1.59 -7.84
C GLU A 67 16.69 0.07 -7.72
N LYS A 68 17.37 -0.54 -6.73
CA LYS A 68 17.35 -2.00 -6.52
C LYS A 68 15.96 -2.55 -6.16
N TYR A 69 15.07 -1.72 -5.63
CA TYR A 69 13.69 -2.10 -5.28
C TYR A 69 12.65 -1.48 -6.21
N ALA A 70 13.04 -0.64 -7.17
CA ALA A 70 12.10 0.12 -7.99
C ALA A 70 11.04 -0.78 -8.65
N LYS A 71 11.46 -1.90 -9.24
CA LYS A 71 10.55 -2.87 -9.88
C LYS A 71 9.63 -3.57 -8.88
N SER A 72 10.17 -4.04 -7.76
CA SER A 72 9.37 -4.75 -6.74
C SER A 72 8.34 -3.83 -6.08
N VAL A 73 8.73 -2.59 -5.80
CA VAL A 73 7.80 -1.59 -5.27
C VAL A 73 6.74 -1.22 -6.30
N GLU A 74 7.10 -1.04 -7.57
CA GLU A 74 6.14 -0.78 -8.65
C GLU A 74 5.10 -1.91 -8.79
N GLU A 75 5.55 -3.17 -8.75
CA GLU A 75 4.67 -4.33 -8.77
C GLU A 75 3.74 -4.40 -7.55
N GLU A 76 4.26 -4.15 -6.34
CA GLU A 76 3.41 -4.09 -5.13
C GLU A 76 2.39 -2.95 -5.20
N VAL A 77 2.79 -1.77 -5.67
CA VAL A 77 1.87 -0.65 -5.87
C VAL A 77 0.76 -1.04 -6.85
N GLN A 78 1.10 -1.70 -7.95
CA GLN A 78 0.11 -2.13 -8.94
C GLN A 78 -0.86 -3.17 -8.36
N LEU A 79 -0.38 -4.09 -7.51
CA LEU A 79 -1.21 -5.06 -6.80
C LEU A 79 -2.15 -4.41 -5.79
N TRP A 80 -1.70 -3.35 -5.11
CA TRP A 80 -2.53 -2.56 -4.20
C TRP A 80 -3.63 -1.79 -4.90
N LEU A 81 -3.34 -1.30 -6.11
CA LEU A 81 -4.31 -0.55 -6.92
C LEU A 81 -5.26 -1.45 -7.71
N ASP A 82 -5.00 -2.76 -7.80
CA ASP A 82 -5.85 -3.72 -8.50
C ASP A 82 -7.03 -4.18 -7.62
N PRO A 83 -8.27 -3.73 -7.91
CA PRO A 83 -9.44 -4.07 -7.11
C PRO A 83 -9.78 -5.58 -7.13
N PHE A 84 -9.31 -6.33 -8.13
CA PHE A 84 -9.60 -7.76 -8.26
C PHE A 84 -8.57 -8.66 -7.56
N LYS A 85 -7.43 -8.11 -7.14
CA LYS A 85 -6.39 -8.85 -6.41
C LYS A 85 -6.56 -8.77 -4.89
N ILE A 86 -7.25 -7.74 -4.39
CA ILE A 86 -7.50 -7.53 -2.95
C ILE A 86 -8.42 -8.61 -2.36
N SER A 87 -9.31 -9.21 -3.18
CA SER A 87 -10.24 -10.26 -2.73
C SER A 87 -9.56 -11.56 -2.29
N ALA A 88 -8.32 -11.83 -2.69
CA ALA A 88 -7.67 -13.11 -2.36
C ALA A 88 -7.13 -13.16 -0.93
N VAL A 89 -6.75 -12.01 -0.35
CA VAL A 89 -6.23 -11.93 1.03
C VAL A 89 -7.34 -11.65 2.05
N ALA A 90 -8.41 -10.97 1.66
CA ALA A 90 -9.58 -10.77 2.54
C ALA A 90 -10.45 -12.03 2.69
N ALA A 91 -10.42 -12.96 1.72
CA ALA A 91 -11.19 -14.19 1.77
C ALA A 91 -10.66 -15.21 2.80
N THR A 92 -9.39 -15.10 3.24
CA THR A 92 -8.79 -16.00 4.23
C THR A 92 -8.86 -15.49 5.67
N ALA A 93 -9.27 -14.24 5.89
CA ALA A 93 -9.31 -13.63 7.23
C ALA A 93 -10.72 -13.22 7.71
N GLY A 94 -11.80 -13.51 6.97
CA GLY A 94 -13.12 -13.00 7.36
C GLY A 94 -14.35 -13.58 6.68
N SER A 95 -14.33 -14.82 6.20
CA SER A 95 -15.55 -15.48 5.67
C SER A 95 -16.15 -16.52 6.62
N GLU A 96 -16.31 -16.15 7.89
CA GLU A 96 -17.36 -16.72 8.76
C GLU A 96 -18.48 -15.67 8.96
N ARG A 97 -19.12 -15.25 7.87
CA ARG A 97 -20.47 -14.65 7.94
C ARG A 97 -21.44 -15.44 7.10
N LYS A 98 -21.85 -16.54 7.72
CA LYS A 98 -23.14 -17.23 7.63
C LYS A 98 -24.18 -16.41 6.86
N ARG A 99 -24.38 -16.75 5.59
CA ARG A 99 -25.61 -16.42 4.85
C ARG A 99 -26.37 -17.72 4.64
N THR A 100 -27.15 -18.11 5.63
CA THR A 100 -28.26 -19.05 5.44
C THR A 100 -29.28 -18.36 4.54
N ARG A 101 -29.23 -18.68 3.25
CA ARG A 101 -30.29 -18.37 2.30
C ARG A 101 -31.40 -19.41 2.54
N ALA A 102 -32.29 -19.11 3.47
CA ALA A 102 -33.57 -19.81 3.52
C ALA A 102 -34.48 -19.10 2.51
N ASP A 103 -34.76 -19.79 1.41
CA ASP A 103 -35.78 -19.41 0.45
C ASP A 103 -37.14 -19.27 1.16
N SER A 104 -37.88 -18.25 0.74
CA SER A 104 -39.25 -17.99 1.14
C SER A 104 -40.22 -19.02 0.52
N ASP A 105 -41.15 -19.44 1.37
CA ASP A 105 -42.57 -19.76 1.11
C ASP A 105 -42.96 -20.98 0.27
N SER A 106 -43.58 -21.94 0.97
CA SER A 106 -44.77 -22.63 0.46
C SER A 106 -45.66 -23.07 1.63
N ASP A 107 -46.72 -22.28 1.86
CA ASP A 107 -47.92 -22.59 2.64
C ASP A 107 -48.47 -23.97 2.29
N LEU A 108 -48.80 -24.79 3.30
CA LEU A 108 -49.97 -25.68 3.29
C LEU A 108 -50.44 -25.92 4.74
N GLU A 109 -51.68 -25.49 5.00
CA GLU A 109 -52.45 -25.72 6.21
C GLU A 109 -52.75 -27.22 6.41
N SER A 110 -52.69 -27.69 7.66
CA SER A 110 -53.57 -28.75 8.15
C SER A 110 -53.57 -28.76 9.67
N GLU A 111 -54.62 -28.15 10.20
CA GLU A 111 -55.28 -28.49 11.44
C GLU A 111 -55.31 -30.01 11.72
N SER A 112 -54.89 -30.43 12.91
CA SER A 112 -55.42 -31.61 13.59
C SER A 112 -55.06 -31.57 15.08
N ASP A 113 -56.04 -31.06 15.79
CA ASP A 113 -56.33 -31.23 17.21
C ASP A 113 -56.32 -32.71 17.60
N SER A 114 -55.68 -33.07 18.72
CA SER A 114 -56.04 -34.21 19.58
C SER A 114 -55.17 -34.22 20.84
N ASP A 115 -55.74 -33.63 21.89
CA ASP A 115 -55.44 -33.90 23.30
C ASP A 115 -56.23 -35.17 23.72
N ALA A 116 -55.54 -36.21 24.20
CA ALA A 116 -56.10 -37.32 24.97
C ALA A 116 -54.98 -38.15 25.63
#